data_AF-A0A0L0FND1-F1
#
_entry.id   AF-A0A0L0FND1-F1
#
_cell.length_a   1.000
_cell.length_b   1.000
_cell.length_c   1.000
_cell.angle_alpha   90.00
_cell.angle_beta   90.00
_cell.angle_gamma   90.00
#
_symmetry.space_group_name_H-M   'P 1'
#
loop_
_entity.id
_entity.type
_entity.pdbx_description
1 polymer ?
#
loop_
_entity_poly.entity_id
_entity_poly.type
_entity_poly.pdbx_seq_one_letter_code
_entity_poly.pdbx_strand_id
1 'polypeptide(L)'
;MNGYYLAPDMVAQILGILMDYIAVVCTNEMLQKPSICTDLRGLQISFNLQALSSWWRDQPGQGKAQLLTLTQAARLLTMPKSTVEDIQLICDQARALNVSRLQRLLHMYRDPEGNPIPASILQAGLEQRWLHEQRRVEEPPPLMLQPKPPGLTVSYTAKDIKLEDLVVPSFLRVPFLVKV
;
A
#
# COMPACT_ATOMS: atom_id res chain seq x y z
N MET A 1 -15.52 13.43 -6.11
CA MET A 1 -15.38 14.24 -4.87
C MET A 1 -15.58 15.73 -5.11
N ASN A 2 -15.11 16.29 -6.24
CA ASN A 2 -15.24 17.73 -6.55
C ASN A 2 -16.69 18.24 -6.61
N GLY A 3 -17.67 17.41 -6.98
CA GLY A 3 -19.09 17.81 -7.01
C GLY A 3 -19.73 18.04 -5.63
N TYR A 4 -19.08 17.64 -4.55
CA TYR A 4 -19.59 17.78 -3.17
C TYR A 4 -18.85 18.83 -2.34
N TYR A 5 -17.95 19.61 -2.95
CA TYR A 5 -17.17 20.67 -2.28
C TYR A 5 -16.47 20.21 -1.00
N LEU A 6 -15.94 18.98 -1.01
CA LEU A 6 -15.14 18.45 0.09
C LEU A 6 -13.86 19.26 0.23
N ALA A 7 -13.42 19.45 1.48
CA ALA A 7 -12.20 20.18 1.77
C ALA A 7 -10.98 19.45 1.13
N PRO A 8 -10.03 20.15 0.48
CA PRO A 8 -8.94 19.51 -0.27
C PRO A 8 -8.06 18.58 0.57
N ASP A 9 -7.84 18.93 1.83
CA ASP A 9 -7.16 18.14 2.86
C ASP A 9 -7.93 16.86 3.23
N MET A 10 -9.25 16.91 3.27
CA MET A 10 -10.08 15.71 3.44
C MET A 10 -9.96 14.78 2.23
N VAL A 11 -9.99 15.34 1.01
CA VAL A 11 -9.80 14.55 -0.22
C VAL A 11 -8.41 13.90 -0.23
N ALA A 12 -7.36 14.64 0.13
CA ALA A 12 -6.00 14.13 0.25
C ALA A 12 -5.89 12.95 1.23
N GLN A 13 -6.54 13.05 2.39
CA GLN A 13 -6.57 11.99 3.40
C GLN A 13 -7.32 10.75 2.91
N ILE A 14 -8.51 10.91 2.33
CA ILE A 14 -9.30 9.78 1.82
C ILE A 14 -8.53 9.03 0.73
N LEU A 15 -7.95 9.78 -0.19
CA LEU A 15 -7.12 9.23 -1.24
C LEU A 15 -5.92 8.46 -0.65
N GLY A 16 -5.26 9.00 0.38
CA GLY A 16 -4.12 8.35 1.05
C GLY A 16 -4.54 7.03 1.71
N ILE A 17 -5.67 7.04 2.41
CA ILE A 17 -6.27 5.84 3.03
C ILE A 17 -6.58 4.77 1.97
N LEU A 18 -7.12 5.16 0.83
CA LEU A 18 -7.42 4.23 -0.26
C LEU A 18 -6.14 3.58 -0.81
N MET A 19 -5.08 4.36 -1.01
CA MET A 19 -3.80 3.84 -1.49
C MET A 19 -3.17 2.86 -0.50
N ASP A 20 -3.17 3.20 0.79
CA ASP A 20 -2.67 2.30 1.82
C ASP A 20 -3.52 1.03 1.92
N TYR A 21 -4.85 1.14 1.77
CA TYR A 21 -5.75 -0.01 1.74
C TYR A 21 -5.43 -0.96 0.58
N ILE A 22 -5.28 -0.44 -0.64
CA ILE A 22 -4.86 -1.22 -1.81
C ILE A 22 -3.54 -1.94 -1.52
N ALA A 23 -2.56 -1.21 -0.99
CA ALA A 23 -1.25 -1.76 -0.69
C ALA A 23 -1.29 -2.90 0.34
N VAL A 24 -2.07 -2.73 1.41
CA VAL A 24 -2.29 -3.73 2.46
C VAL A 24 -2.97 -4.97 1.88
N VAL A 25 -4.06 -4.81 1.14
CA VAL A 25 -4.82 -5.93 0.56
C VAL A 25 -3.94 -6.73 -0.40
N CYS A 26 -3.28 -6.06 -1.36
CA CYS A 26 -2.42 -6.74 -2.32
C CYS A 26 -1.25 -7.46 -1.65
N THR A 27 -0.58 -6.83 -0.68
CA THR A 27 0.55 -7.47 0.02
C THR A 27 0.09 -8.70 0.82
N ASN A 28 -1.04 -8.60 1.52
CA ASN A 28 -1.60 -9.74 2.27
C ASN A 28 -1.98 -10.91 1.36
N GLU A 29 -2.50 -10.62 0.16
CA GLU A 29 -2.81 -11.63 -0.85
C GLU A 29 -1.54 -12.34 -1.33
N MET A 30 -0.45 -11.61 -1.62
CA MET A 30 0.86 -12.17 -1.99
C MET A 30 1.44 -13.06 -0.89
N LEU A 31 1.28 -12.67 0.38
CA LEU A 31 1.78 -13.44 1.53
C LEU A 31 1.03 -14.77 1.73
N GLN A 32 -0.14 -14.96 1.10
CA GLN A 32 -1.00 -16.12 1.30
C GLN A 32 -1.08 -17.04 0.06
N LYS A 33 -0.96 -16.50 -1.15
CA LYS A 33 -1.28 -17.21 -2.38
C LYS A 33 -0.07 -17.34 -3.31
N PRO A 34 0.50 -18.55 -3.48
CA PRO A 34 1.62 -18.78 -4.41
C PRO A 34 1.30 -18.40 -5.86
N SER A 35 0.04 -18.52 -6.29
CA SER A 35 -0.41 -18.17 -7.65
C SER A 35 -0.26 -16.68 -8.00
N ILE A 36 -0.05 -15.82 -7.00
CA ILE A 36 0.21 -14.39 -7.16
C ILE A 36 1.72 -14.08 -7.14
N CYS A 37 2.54 -14.99 -6.60
CA CYS A 37 3.97 -14.80 -6.41
C CYS A 37 4.78 -15.45 -7.53
N THR A 38 4.71 -14.88 -8.73
CA THR A 38 5.53 -15.29 -9.89
C THR A 38 6.19 -14.07 -10.52
N ASP A 39 7.23 -14.26 -11.36
CA ASP A 39 7.90 -13.12 -12.02
C ASP A 39 6.93 -12.31 -12.89
N LEU A 40 6.05 -13.00 -13.64
CA LEU A 40 5.05 -12.37 -14.50
C LEU A 40 4.05 -11.52 -13.69
N ARG A 41 3.59 -12.03 -12.53
CA ARG A 41 2.72 -11.26 -11.64
C ARG A 41 3.47 -10.09 -11.01
N GLY A 42 4.73 -10.26 -10.64
CA GLY A 42 5.60 -9.17 -10.16
C GLY A 42 5.70 -8.04 -11.19
N LEU A 43 5.88 -8.37 -12.46
CA LEU A 43 5.91 -7.40 -13.55
C LEU A 43 4.55 -6.70 -13.73
N GLN A 44 3.46 -7.46 -13.73
CA GLN A 44 2.10 -6.92 -13.85
C GLN A 44 1.78 -5.95 -12.70
N ILE A 45 2.08 -6.32 -11.46
CA ILE A 45 1.86 -5.48 -10.29
C ILE A 45 2.72 -4.21 -10.39
N SER A 46 4.00 -4.34 -10.79
CA SER A 46 4.90 -3.19 -10.96
C SER A 46 4.39 -2.20 -12.01
N PHE A 47 3.86 -2.68 -13.14
CA PHE A 47 3.23 -1.83 -14.15
C PHE A 47 2.00 -1.11 -13.60
N ASN A 48 1.12 -1.83 -12.90
CA ASN A 48 -0.06 -1.23 -12.27
C ASN A 48 0.31 -0.16 -11.24
N LEU A 49 1.36 -0.41 -10.44
CA LEU A 49 1.88 0.57 -9.47
C LEU A 49 2.47 1.80 -10.15
N GLN A 50 3.13 1.65 -11.30
CA GLN A 50 3.65 2.78 -12.08
C GLN A 50 2.51 3.65 -12.61
N ALA A 51 1.47 3.03 -13.19
CA ALA A 51 0.27 3.73 -13.64
C ALA A 51 -0.43 4.45 -12.47
N LEU A 52 -0.59 3.75 -11.34
CA LEU A 52 -1.17 4.31 -10.13
C LEU A 52 -0.34 5.49 -9.60
N SER A 53 0.98 5.36 -9.57
CA SER A 53 1.89 6.42 -9.13
C SER A 53 1.86 7.64 -10.07
N SER A 54 1.68 7.42 -11.37
CA SER A 54 1.51 8.50 -12.34
C SER A 54 0.22 9.26 -12.07
N TRP A 55 -0.90 8.55 -11.90
CA TRP A 55 -2.19 9.16 -11.56
C TRP A 55 -2.14 9.89 -10.22
N TRP A 56 -1.47 9.29 -9.24
CA TRP A 56 -1.33 9.81 -7.88
C TRP A 56 -0.53 11.11 -7.81
N ARG A 57 0.47 11.28 -8.68
CA ARG A 57 1.33 12.47 -8.72
C ARG A 57 0.54 13.76 -8.86
N ASP A 58 -0.60 13.69 -9.54
CA ASP A 58 -1.47 14.82 -9.81
C ASP A 58 -2.57 14.99 -8.73
N GLN A 59 -2.55 14.19 -7.66
CA GLN A 59 -3.52 14.21 -6.56
C GLN A 59 -2.94 14.88 -5.30
N PRO A 60 -3.78 15.51 -4.44
CA PRO A 60 -3.32 16.22 -3.24
C PRO A 60 -2.90 15.28 -2.08
N GLY A 61 -3.00 13.95 -2.24
CA GLY A 61 -2.78 12.98 -1.17
C GLY A 61 -1.32 12.58 -0.94
N GLN A 62 -1.03 12.05 0.25
CA GLN A 62 0.22 11.35 0.55
C GLN A 62 -0.05 9.94 1.11
N GLY A 63 -0.13 8.92 0.24
CA GLY A 63 -0.03 7.52 0.63
C GLY A 63 1.36 7.03 0.24
N LYS A 64 2.24 6.74 1.20
CA LYS A 64 3.66 6.48 0.89
C LYS A 64 4.20 5.20 1.50
N ALA A 65 3.89 4.93 2.76
CA ALA A 65 4.53 3.83 3.49
C ALA A 65 4.09 2.45 2.97
N GLN A 66 2.77 2.20 2.88
CA GLN A 66 2.30 0.88 2.46
C GLN A 66 2.50 0.66 0.96
N LEU A 67 2.32 1.69 0.13
CA LEU A 67 2.64 1.62 -1.30
C LEU A 67 4.11 1.28 -1.55
N LEU A 68 5.04 1.81 -0.74
CA LEU A 68 6.45 1.44 -0.84
C LEU A 68 6.67 -0.05 -0.51
N THR A 69 6.01 -0.57 0.53
CA THR A 69 6.04 -1.99 0.88
C THR A 69 5.58 -2.86 -0.29
N LEU A 70 4.43 -2.53 -0.90
CA LEU A 70 3.91 -3.26 -2.06
C LEU A 70 4.85 -3.13 -3.28
N THR A 71 5.44 -1.96 -3.49
CA THR A 71 6.40 -1.73 -4.60
C THR A 71 7.64 -2.60 -4.45
N GLN A 72 8.21 -2.67 -3.25
CA GLN A 72 9.36 -3.55 -2.99
C GLN A 72 8.98 -5.03 -3.07
N ALA A 73 7.78 -5.39 -2.60
CA ALA A 73 7.23 -6.75 -2.75
C ALA A 73 7.06 -7.15 -4.22
N ALA A 74 6.57 -6.26 -5.09
CA ALA A 74 6.45 -6.54 -6.52
C ALA A 74 7.82 -6.65 -7.20
N ARG A 75 8.75 -5.75 -6.84
CA ARG A 75 10.10 -5.72 -7.42
C ARG A 75 10.90 -6.97 -7.06
N LEU A 76 10.85 -7.45 -5.81
CA LEU A 76 11.57 -8.66 -5.41
C LEU A 76 11.10 -9.89 -6.17
N LEU A 77 9.81 -9.96 -6.55
CA LEU A 77 9.30 -11.07 -7.35
C LEU A 77 9.97 -11.12 -8.73
N THR A 78 10.49 -10.00 -9.26
CA THR A 78 11.15 -9.93 -10.57
C THR A 78 12.67 -10.05 -10.51
N MET A 79 13.25 -10.06 -9.31
CA MET A 79 14.70 -10.16 -9.12
C MET A 79 15.18 -11.61 -9.29
N PRO A 80 16.45 -11.85 -9.64
CA PRO A 80 17.07 -13.17 -9.56
C PRO A 80 16.97 -13.77 -8.15
N LYS A 81 16.89 -15.11 -8.06
CA LYS A 81 16.69 -15.86 -6.79
C LYS A 81 17.44 -17.20 -6.79
N SER A 82 18.47 -17.32 -7.62
CA SER A 82 19.16 -18.58 -7.92
C SER A 82 20.35 -18.83 -7.01
N THR A 83 20.89 -17.78 -6.37
CA THR A 83 22.04 -17.90 -5.47
C THR A 83 21.79 -17.22 -4.11
N VAL A 84 22.70 -17.43 -3.16
CA VAL A 84 22.64 -16.78 -1.85
C VAL A 84 22.81 -15.26 -1.99
N GLU A 85 23.69 -14.83 -2.88
CA GLU A 85 23.97 -13.43 -3.20
C GLU A 85 22.73 -12.73 -3.78
N ASP A 86 21.95 -13.43 -4.61
CA ASP A 86 20.67 -12.91 -5.12
C ASP A 86 19.70 -12.58 -3.98
N ILE A 87 19.56 -13.50 -3.01
CA ILE A 87 18.68 -13.29 -1.85
C ILE A 87 19.20 -12.15 -0.97
N GLN A 88 20.53 -12.01 -0.81
CA GLN A 88 21.13 -10.90 -0.09
C GLN A 88 20.85 -9.55 -0.78
N LEU A 89 20.97 -9.49 -2.11
CA LEU A 89 20.63 -8.30 -2.88
C LEU A 89 19.14 -7.95 -2.75
N ILE A 90 18.26 -8.95 -2.73
CA ILE A 90 16.83 -8.75 -2.44
C ILE A 90 16.65 -8.13 -1.05
N CYS A 91 17.33 -8.65 -0.02
CA CYS A 91 17.26 -8.10 1.34
C CYS A 91 17.65 -6.61 1.38
N ASP A 92 18.68 -6.23 0.62
CA ASP A 92 19.18 -4.86 0.58
C ASP A 92 18.22 -3.89 -0.11
N GLN A 93 17.47 -4.35 -1.12
CA GLN A 93 16.47 -3.54 -1.82
C GLN A 93 15.12 -3.50 -1.09
N ALA A 94 14.76 -4.57 -0.39
CA ALA A 94 13.48 -4.73 0.32
C ALA A 94 13.53 -4.21 1.78
N ARG A 95 13.89 -2.94 1.98
CA ARG A 95 14.06 -2.34 3.33
C ARG A 95 12.74 -2.00 4.04
N ALA A 96 11.64 -1.82 3.31
CA ALA A 96 10.31 -1.58 3.86
C ALA A 96 9.63 -2.87 4.34
N LEU A 97 10.15 -4.04 3.94
CA LEU A 97 9.70 -5.34 4.40
C LEU A 97 10.52 -5.78 5.62
N ASN A 98 9.82 -6.26 6.65
CA ASN A 98 10.44 -6.97 7.76
C ASN A 98 10.91 -8.37 7.30
N VAL A 99 11.84 -8.98 8.03
CA VAL A 99 12.43 -10.26 7.61
C VAL A 99 11.38 -11.37 7.47
N SER A 100 10.37 -11.41 8.33
CA SER A 100 9.31 -12.42 8.31
C SER A 100 8.44 -12.34 7.05
N ARG A 101 8.07 -11.13 6.61
CA ARG A 101 7.31 -10.90 5.37
C ARG A 101 8.17 -11.19 4.16
N LEU A 102 9.44 -10.80 4.20
CA LEU A 102 10.38 -11.09 3.12
C LEU A 102 10.53 -12.61 2.92
N GLN A 103 10.81 -13.33 4.00
CA GLN A 103 10.90 -14.79 4.01
C GLN A 103 9.62 -15.43 3.50
N ARG A 104 8.45 -14.94 3.93
CA ARG A 104 7.16 -15.46 3.47
C ARG A 104 6.94 -15.23 1.99
N LEU A 105 7.24 -14.04 1.46
CA LEU A 105 7.11 -13.73 0.03
C LEU A 105 8.02 -14.62 -0.81
N LEU A 106 9.27 -14.80 -0.40
CA LEU A 106 10.21 -15.69 -1.07
C LEU A 106 9.76 -17.15 -1.00
N HIS A 107 9.17 -17.59 0.12
CA HIS A 107 8.60 -18.93 0.24
C HIS A 107 7.33 -19.15 -0.62
N MET A 108 6.55 -18.09 -0.83
CA MET A 108 5.38 -18.11 -1.72
C MET A 108 5.75 -18.05 -3.19
N TYR A 109 6.94 -17.56 -3.54
CA TYR A 109 7.39 -17.48 -4.92
C TYR A 109 7.42 -18.85 -5.61
N ARG A 110 7.00 -18.87 -6.87
CA ARG A 110 7.09 -19.99 -7.79
C ARG A 110 7.75 -19.54 -9.09
N ASP A 111 8.74 -20.31 -9.54
CA ASP A 111 9.39 -20.13 -10.84
C ASP A 111 8.41 -20.47 -11.99
N PRO A 112 8.79 -20.24 -13.27
CA PRO A 112 7.93 -20.57 -14.42
C PRO A 112 7.48 -22.04 -14.48
N GLU A 113 8.29 -22.95 -13.94
CA GLU A 113 8.02 -24.39 -13.83
C GLU A 113 7.17 -24.76 -12.59
N GLY A 114 6.88 -23.79 -11.72
CA GLY A 114 6.08 -23.97 -10.51
C GLY A 114 6.86 -24.49 -9.29
N ASN A 115 8.19 -24.45 -9.32
CA ASN A 115 9.03 -24.88 -8.20
C ASN A 115 9.29 -23.72 -7.21
N PRO A 116 9.44 -24.03 -5.91
CA PRO A 116 9.86 -23.06 -4.90
C PRO A 116 11.38 -22.81 -4.95
N ILE A 117 11.82 -21.72 -4.33
CA ILE A 117 13.24 -21.45 -4.10
C ILE A 117 13.80 -22.50 -3.11
N PRO A 118 14.97 -23.10 -3.37
CA PRO A 118 15.59 -24.06 -2.46
C PRO A 118 15.76 -23.50 -1.04
N ALA A 119 15.35 -24.29 -0.04
CA ALA A 119 15.37 -23.86 1.36
C ALA A 119 16.77 -23.48 1.86
N SER A 120 17.82 -24.18 1.38
CA SER A 120 19.21 -23.89 1.70
C SER A 120 19.63 -22.48 1.27
N ILE A 121 19.24 -22.06 0.06
CA ILE A 121 19.54 -20.73 -0.48
C ILE A 121 18.79 -19.65 0.31
N LEU A 122 17.51 -19.89 0.61
CA LEU A 122 16.70 -18.96 1.40
C LEU A 122 17.25 -18.77 2.81
N GLN A 123 17.60 -19.86 3.51
CA GLN A 123 18.12 -19.80 4.87
C GLN A 123 19.46 -19.04 4.92
N ALA A 124 20.41 -19.41 4.06
CA ALA A 124 21.71 -18.75 4.01
C ALA A 124 21.61 -17.27 3.58
N GLY A 125 20.72 -16.95 2.63
CA GLY A 125 20.55 -15.58 2.15
C GLY A 125 19.88 -14.65 3.16
N LEU A 126 18.96 -15.16 3.99
CA LEU A 126 18.21 -14.37 4.97
C LEU A 126 18.91 -14.24 6.33
N GLU A 127 19.92 -15.06 6.61
CA GLU A 127 20.57 -15.16 7.92
C GLU A 127 21.07 -13.81 8.45
N GLN A 128 21.78 -13.04 7.62
CA GLN A 128 22.31 -11.73 8.01
C GLN A 128 21.19 -10.73 8.35
N ARG A 129 20.13 -10.71 7.54
CA ARG A 129 18.98 -9.82 7.76
C ARG A 129 18.23 -10.21 9.04
N TRP A 130 18.06 -11.50 9.28
CA TRP A 130 17.42 -12.04 10.48
C TRP A 130 18.19 -11.64 11.75
N LEU A 131 19.50 -11.86 11.78
CA LEU A 131 20.39 -11.46 12.89
C LEU A 131 20.38 -9.95 13.15
N HIS A 132 20.33 -9.14 12.09
CA HIS A 132 20.24 -7.70 12.23
C HIS A 132 18.90 -7.25 12.82
N GLU A 133 17.80 -7.90 12.44
CA GLU A 133 16.45 -7.53 12.89
C GLU A 133 16.16 -7.97 14.33
N GLN A 134 16.60 -9.17 14.72
CA GLN A 134 16.49 -9.67 16.11
C GLN A 134 17.19 -8.78 17.13
N ARG A 135 18.26 -8.07 16.73
CA ARG A 135 18.96 -7.12 17.62
C ARG A 135 18.23 -5.80 17.82
N ARG A 136 17.25 -5.50 16.97
CA ARG A 136 16.56 -4.20 16.94
C ARG A 136 15.15 -4.24 17.48
N VAL A 137 14.51 -5.40 17.47
CA VAL A 137 13.08 -5.54 17.74
C VAL A 137 12.87 -6.63 18.78
N GLU A 138 12.26 -6.28 19.92
CA GLU A 138 11.95 -7.22 21.01
C GLU A 138 10.83 -8.20 20.62
N GLU A 139 9.80 -7.71 19.91
CA GLU A 139 8.67 -8.53 19.44
C GLU A 139 8.54 -8.48 17.91
N PRO A 140 8.52 -9.63 17.22
CA PRO A 140 8.40 -9.65 15.77
C PRO A 140 7.04 -9.06 15.33
N PRO A 141 7.01 -8.10 14.40
CA PRO A 141 5.77 -7.53 13.89
C PRO A 141 4.88 -8.60 13.23
N PRO A 142 3.55 -8.42 13.26
CA PRO A 142 2.61 -9.39 12.69
C PRO A 142 2.86 -9.58 11.19
N LEU A 143 2.74 -10.83 10.71
CA LEU A 143 3.00 -11.16 9.31
C LEU A 143 2.05 -10.40 8.37
N MET A 144 0.75 -10.47 8.65
CA MET A 144 -0.28 -9.73 7.91
C MET A 144 -0.24 -8.25 8.29
N LEU A 145 -0.41 -7.39 7.28
CA LEU A 145 -0.63 -5.97 7.47
C LEU A 145 -2.08 -5.73 7.89
N GLN A 146 -2.29 -4.86 8.87
CA GLN A 146 -3.63 -4.40 9.24
C GLN A 146 -3.90 -3.06 8.55
N PRO A 147 -5.04 -2.89 7.86
CA PRO A 147 -5.46 -1.58 7.39
C PRO A 147 -5.87 -0.77 8.63
N LYS A 148 -4.97 0.09 9.10
CA LYS A 148 -5.28 1.09 10.13
C LYS A 148 -5.44 2.42 9.41
N PRO A 149 -6.66 2.81 9.00
CA PRO A 149 -6.86 4.16 8.50
C PRO A 149 -6.51 5.12 9.64
N PRO A 150 -5.63 6.12 9.42
CA PRO A 150 -5.49 7.21 10.38
C PRO A 150 -6.86 7.86 10.60
N GLY A 151 -7.07 8.40 11.80
CA GLY A 151 -8.27 9.19 12.08
C GLY A 151 -8.40 10.32 11.04
N LEU A 152 -9.58 10.47 10.45
CA LEU A 152 -9.86 11.55 9.52
C LEU A 152 -9.88 12.87 10.31
N THR A 153 -9.01 13.80 9.93
CA THR A 153 -9.02 15.16 10.47
C THR A 153 -9.81 16.05 9.54
N VAL A 154 -10.78 16.78 10.08
CA VAL A 154 -11.55 17.77 9.34
C VAL A 154 -11.07 19.15 9.80
N SER A 155 -10.45 19.90 8.90
CA SER A 155 -10.12 21.29 9.16
C SER A 155 -11.31 22.19 8.88
N TYR A 156 -11.46 23.24 9.70
CA TYR A 156 -12.43 24.29 9.40
C TYR A 156 -11.92 25.12 8.21
N THR A 157 -12.71 25.16 7.15
CA THR A 157 -12.49 26.06 6.01
C THR A 157 -13.65 27.05 5.96
N ALA A 158 -13.39 28.32 6.28
CA ALA A 158 -14.38 29.38 6.14
C ALA A 158 -14.76 29.50 4.65
N LYS A 159 -16.06 29.44 4.35
CA LYS A 159 -16.57 29.69 3.01
C LYS A 159 -17.14 31.10 2.95
N ASP A 160 -16.84 31.81 1.88
CA ASP A 160 -17.42 33.12 1.59
C ASP A 160 -18.83 32.96 0.99
N ILE A 161 -19.73 32.41 1.80
CA ILE A 161 -21.14 32.23 1.45
C ILE A 161 -21.94 33.16 2.34
N LYS A 162 -22.57 34.16 1.72
CA LYS A 162 -23.50 35.04 2.42
C LYS A 162 -24.81 34.32 2.65
N LEU A 163 -25.24 34.24 3.91
CA LEU A 163 -26.48 33.56 4.29
C LEU A 163 -27.72 34.24 3.67
N GLU A 164 -27.65 35.56 3.49
CA GLU A 164 -28.69 36.38 2.86
C GLU A 164 -28.91 36.05 1.38
N ASP A 165 -27.96 35.39 0.70
CA ASP A 165 -28.07 35.02 -0.71
C ASP A 165 -28.60 33.59 -0.91
N LEU A 166 -28.74 32.80 0.17
CA LEU A 166 -29.18 31.41 0.07
C LEU A 166 -30.66 31.30 -0.32
N VAL A 167 -30.96 30.50 -1.34
CA VAL A 167 -32.33 30.20 -1.79
C VAL A 167 -32.57 28.70 -1.65
N VAL A 168 -33.72 28.33 -1.08
CA VAL A 168 -34.14 26.93 -0.94
C VAL A 168 -34.78 26.46 -2.25
N PRO A 169 -34.21 25.48 -2.97
CA PRO A 169 -34.79 24.99 -4.21
C PRO A 169 -36.13 24.26 -4.00
N SER A 170 -37.06 24.44 -4.94
CA SER A 170 -38.42 23.85 -4.86
C SER A 170 -38.44 22.32 -4.82
N PHE A 171 -37.44 21.66 -5.42
CA PHE A 171 -37.31 20.21 -5.40
C PHE A 171 -37.03 19.62 -4.01
N LEU A 172 -36.57 20.43 -3.05
CA LEU A 172 -36.36 19.98 -1.67
C LEU A 172 -37.67 19.76 -0.90
N ARG A 173 -38.83 20.22 -1.43
CA ARG A 173 -40.17 19.99 -0.88
C ARG A 173 -40.27 20.35 0.62
N VAL A 174 -39.71 21.51 0.99
CA VAL A 174 -39.73 22.06 2.35
C VAL A 174 -40.54 23.37 2.40
N PRO A 175 -41.87 23.33 2.13
CA PRO A 175 -42.69 24.52 1.99
C PRO A 175 -42.93 25.28 3.31
N PHE A 176 -42.65 24.65 4.44
CA PHE A 176 -42.79 25.23 5.77
C PHE A 176 -41.64 26.17 6.15
N LEU A 177 -40.53 26.18 5.39
CA LEU A 177 -39.40 27.07 5.63
C LEU A 177 -39.66 28.45 5.03
N VAL A 178 -39.52 29.48 5.86
CA VAL A 178 -39.60 30.90 5.47
C VAL A 178 -38.23 31.53 5.72
N LYS A 179 -37.67 32.18 4.69
CA LYS A 179 -36.42 32.94 4.83
C LYS A 179 -36.72 34.22 5.61
N VAL A 180 -35.99 34.42 6.71
CA VAL A 180 -36.08 35.60 7.59
C VAL A 180 -34.89 36.52 7.32
#